data_AF-A0A972TTQ5-F1
#
_entry.id   AF-A0A972TTQ5-F1
#
_cell.length_a   1.000
_cell.length_b   1.000
_cell.length_c   1.000
_cell.angle_alpha   90.00
_cell.angle_beta   90.00
_cell.angle_gamma   90.00
#
_symmetry.space_group_name_H-M   'P 1'
#
loop_
_entity.id
_entity.type
_entity.pdbx_description
1 polymer ?
#
loop_
_entity_poly.entity_id
_entity_poly.type
_entity_poly.pdbx_seq_one_letter_code
_entity_poly.pdbx_strand_id
1 'polypeptide(L)'
;MKTRYDFSKYHSAFYRLFLDDEGRIFVRTWEKIADKDIYYYDVFDREGKYIVKIPLRTRPYICKKGKLYSIEEDEDGLQMVKNYKVTHRAGYFAN
;
A
#
# COMPACT_ATOMS: atom_id res chain seq x y z
N MET A 1 14.62 -28.71 21.61
CA MET A 1 13.22 -28.26 21.80
C MET A 1 12.67 -27.86 20.42
N LYS A 2 11.67 -28.56 19.88
CA LYS A 2 11.03 -28.21 18.60
C LYS A 2 9.75 -27.42 18.90
N THR A 3 9.68 -26.16 18.50
CA THR A 3 8.47 -25.35 18.62
C THR A 3 7.44 -25.83 17.60
N ARG A 4 6.25 -26.21 18.07
CA ARG A 4 5.12 -26.58 17.20
C ARG A 4 4.37 -25.30 16.84
N TYR A 5 4.37 -24.95 15.56
CA TYR A 5 3.58 -23.82 15.04
C TYR A 5 2.17 -24.32 14.68
N ASP A 6 1.16 -23.66 15.21
CA ASP A 6 -0.25 -23.86 14.83
C ASP A 6 -0.66 -22.72 13.89
N PHE A 7 -0.81 -23.03 12.59
CA PHE A 7 -1.17 -22.04 11.59
C PHE A 7 -2.69 -21.99 11.43
N SER A 8 -3.24 -20.78 11.38
CA SER A 8 -4.67 -20.57 11.10
C SER A 8 -5.08 -21.24 9.78
N LYS A 9 -6.25 -21.88 9.78
CA LYS A 9 -6.90 -22.36 8.55
C LYS A 9 -7.45 -21.23 7.66
N TYR A 10 -7.53 -20.02 8.21
CA TYR A 10 -8.00 -18.83 7.49
C TYR A 10 -6.83 -18.04 6.93
N HIS A 11 -7.02 -17.55 5.71
CA HIS A 11 -6.09 -16.62 5.08
C HIS A 11 -6.09 -15.28 5.79
N SER A 12 -4.98 -14.53 5.73
CA SER A 12 -4.90 -13.22 6.36
C SER A 12 -5.88 -12.23 5.72
N ALA A 13 -6.49 -11.37 6.53
CA ALA A 13 -7.44 -10.35 6.04
C ALA A 13 -6.80 -9.33 5.09
N PHE A 14 -5.49 -9.11 5.21
CA PHE A 14 -4.68 -8.22 4.39
C PHE A 14 -3.30 -8.83 4.16
N TYR A 15 -2.56 -8.28 3.19
CA TYR A 15 -1.21 -8.76 2.90
C TYR A 15 -0.13 -8.01 3.67
N ARG A 16 -0.25 -6.68 3.74
CA ARG A 16 0.71 -5.82 4.44
C ARG A 16 0.08 -4.49 4.80
N LEU A 17 0.74 -3.75 5.68
CA LEU A 17 0.48 -2.35 5.90
C LEU A 17 1.77 -1.53 5.95
N PHE A 18 1.64 -0.22 5.75
CA PHE A 18 2.71 0.76 5.99
C PHE A 18 2.10 2.09 6.41
N LEU A 19 2.92 2.94 7.02
CA LEU A 19 2.54 4.28 7.45
C LEU A 19 3.21 5.33 6.58
N ASP A 20 2.60 6.50 6.48
CA ASP A 20 3.30 7.71 6.07
C ASP A 20 3.61 8.63 7.25
N ASP A 21 4.29 9.76 6.97
CA ASP A 21 4.69 10.73 7.99
C ASP A 21 3.52 11.43 8.71
N GLU A 22 2.31 11.41 8.16
CA GLU A 22 1.11 12.01 8.78
C GLU A 22 0.36 11.01 9.67
N GLY A 23 0.84 9.76 9.72
CA GLY A 23 0.23 8.65 10.44
C GLY A 23 -0.89 7.97 9.67
N ARG A 24 -1.04 8.21 8.36
CA ARG A 24 -2.02 7.49 7.54
C ARG A 24 -1.61 6.04 7.38
N ILE A 25 -2.56 5.14 7.56
CA ILE A 25 -2.35 3.69 7.52
C ILE A 25 -2.77 3.19 6.14
N PHE A 26 -1.85 2.63 5.39
CA PHE A 26 -2.12 2.04 4.08
C PHE A 26 -2.13 0.52 4.22
N VAL A 27 -3.26 -0.12 3.96
CA VAL A 27 -3.45 -1.57 4.08
C VAL A 27 -3.64 -2.17 2.70
N ARG A 28 -2.72 -3.05 2.26
CA ARG A 28 -2.87 -3.76 0.99
C ARG A 28 -3.89 -4.87 1.12
N THR A 29 -4.95 -4.82 0.32
CA THR A 29 -5.93 -5.90 0.24
C THR A 29 -5.42 -7.03 -0.66
N TRP A 30 -6.20 -8.11 -0.77
CA TRP A 30 -5.96 -9.18 -1.75
C TRP A 30 -6.64 -8.90 -3.10
N GLU A 31 -7.38 -7.80 -3.21
CA GLU A 31 -8.03 -7.38 -4.45
C GLU A 31 -6.99 -6.80 -5.41
N LYS A 32 -7.05 -7.23 -6.67
CA LYS A 32 -6.21 -6.76 -7.77
C LYS A 32 -7.07 -6.37 -8.97
N ILE A 33 -6.60 -5.40 -9.74
CA ILE A 33 -7.18 -5.13 -11.06
C ILE A 33 -6.75 -6.26 -12.00
N ALA A 34 -7.69 -6.87 -12.73
CA ALA A 34 -7.39 -7.95 -13.66
C ALA A 34 -6.30 -7.56 -14.67
N ASP A 35 -5.42 -8.52 -14.98
CA ASP A 35 -4.36 -8.43 -15.99
C ASP A 35 -3.33 -7.29 -15.78
N LYS A 36 -3.27 -6.75 -14.56
CA LYS A 36 -2.27 -5.76 -14.15
C LYS A 36 -1.79 -6.10 -12.75
N ASP A 37 -0.50 -5.93 -12.47
CA ASP A 37 0.05 -6.00 -11.11
C ASP A 37 -0.34 -4.78 -10.27
N ILE A 38 -1.62 -4.42 -10.29
CA ILE A 38 -2.19 -3.30 -9.55
C ILE A 38 -3.03 -3.86 -8.42
N TYR A 39 -2.62 -3.54 -7.19
CA TYR A 39 -3.32 -3.95 -5.97
C TYR A 39 -4.05 -2.78 -5.34
N TYR A 40 -5.18 -3.06 -4.69
CA TYR A 40 -5.89 -2.05 -3.92
C TYR A 40 -5.30 -1.88 -2.52
N TYR A 41 -5.34 -0.63 -2.06
CA TYR A 41 -4.96 -0.24 -0.71
C TYR A 41 -6.11 0.55 -0.09
N ASP A 42 -6.57 0.08 1.07
CA ASP A 42 -7.45 0.87 1.93
C ASP A 42 -6.58 1.80 2.77
N VAL A 43 -6.91 3.09 2.76
CA VAL A 43 -6.18 4.13 3.47
C VAL A 43 -7.04 4.63 4.61
N PHE A 44 -6.47 4.62 5.80
CA PHE A 44 -7.09 5.10 7.03
C PHE A 44 -6.29 6.29 7.58
N ASP A 45 -6.94 7.14 8.35
CA ASP A 45 -6.24 8.13 9.15
C ASP A 45 -5.56 7.49 10.37
N ARG A 46 -4.88 8.31 11.16
CA ARG A 46 -4.16 7.88 12.37
C ARG A 46 -5.05 7.30 13.46
N GLU A 47 -6.36 7.58 13.41
CA GLU A 47 -7.36 7.06 14.35
C GLU A 47 -8.03 5.79 13.81
N GLY A 48 -7.64 5.33 12.62
CA GLY A 48 -8.22 4.15 11.97
C GLY A 48 -9.52 4.42 11.23
N LYS A 49 -9.91 5.68 11.01
CA LYS A 49 -11.07 6.02 10.19
C LYS A 49 -10.73 5.88 8.72
N TYR A 50 -11.60 5.19 7.98
CA TYR A 50 -11.42 4.98 6.56
C TYR A 50 -11.47 6.32 5.78
N ILE A 51 -10.46 6.57 4.95
CA ILE A 51 -10.35 7.74 4.09
C ILE A 51 -10.77 7.36 2.66
N VAL A 52 -10.09 6.37 2.06
CA VAL A 52 -10.22 6.05 0.63
C VAL A 52 -9.62 4.69 0.30
N LYS A 53 -10.08 4.08 -0.80
CA LYS A 53 -9.43 2.93 -1.46
C LYS A 53 -8.73 3.41 -2.73
N ILE A 54 -7.44 3.11 -2.87
CA ILE A 54 -6.63 3.54 -4.03
C ILE A 54 -5.99 2.33 -4.73
N PRO A 55 -5.93 2.32 -6.07
CA PRO A 55 -5.14 1.35 -6.82
C PRO A 55 -3.67 1.80 -6.89
N LEU A 56 -2.73 0.92 -6.52
CA LEU A 56 -1.30 1.15 -6.71
C LEU A 56 -0.70 0.06 -7.61
N ARG A 57 -0.09 0.50 -8.71
CA ARG A 57 0.66 -0.38 -9.62
C ARG A 57 1.98 -0.88 -9.04
N THR A 58 2.56 -0.09 -8.15
CA THR A 58 3.86 -0.39 -7.57
C THR A 58 3.73 -0.81 -6.12
N ARG A 59 4.70 -1.58 -5.64
CA ARG A 59 4.80 -1.94 -4.23
C ARG A 59 5.48 -0.79 -3.48
N PRO A 60 4.77 -0.08 -2.58
CA PRO A 60 5.40 0.93 -1.73
C PRO A 60 6.40 0.29 -0.78
N TYR A 61 7.56 0.88 -0.60
CA TYR A 61 8.48 0.52 0.48
C TYR A 61 8.44 1.54 1.60
N ILE A 62 8.49 2.83 1.25
CA ILE A 62 8.50 3.95 2.19
C ILE A 62 7.56 5.02 1.63
N CYS A 63 6.72 5.61 2.49
CA CYS A 63 6.02 6.86 2.18
C CYS A 63 6.48 7.92 3.18
N LYS A 64 7.27 8.88 2.73
CA LYS A 64 7.95 9.85 3.61
C LYS A 64 8.11 11.19 2.91
N LYS A 65 7.88 12.28 3.63
CA LYS A 65 7.96 13.68 3.17
C LYS A 65 7.17 13.90 1.87
N GLY A 66 5.94 13.37 1.83
CA GLY A 66 5.07 13.47 0.65
C GLY A 66 5.58 12.72 -0.59
N LYS A 67 6.48 11.74 -0.42
CA LYS A 67 7.01 10.91 -1.51
C LYS A 67 6.80 9.43 -1.21
N LEU A 68 6.32 8.70 -2.21
CA LEU A 68 6.20 7.25 -2.20
C LEU A 68 7.40 6.65 -2.93
N TYR A 69 8.17 5.80 -2.26
CA TYR A 69 9.33 5.12 -2.80
C TYR A 69 8.98 3.67 -3.13
N SER A 70 9.34 3.23 -4.33
CA SER A 70 9.23 1.85 -4.80
C SER A 70 10.55 1.34 -5.34
N ILE A 71 10.66 0.02 -5.44
CA ILE A 71 11.70 -0.65 -6.23
C ILE A 71 11.00 -1.25 -7.44
N GLU A 72 11.46 -0.88 -8.63
CA GLU A 72 10.91 -1.29 -9.93
C GLU A 72 12.04 -1.63 -10.88
N GLU A 73 11.76 -2.47 -11.87
CA GLU A 73 12.71 -2.81 -12.93
C GLU A 73 12.45 -1.91 -14.16
N ASP A 74 13.52 -1.57 -14.88
CA ASP A 74 13.43 -0.97 -16.20
C ASP A 74 13.26 -2.05 -17.29
N GLU A 75 13.31 -1.63 -18.56
CA GLU A 75 13.12 -2.53 -19.70
C GLU A 75 14.24 -3.57 -19.84
N ASP A 76 15.43 -3.28 -19.30
CA ASP A 76 16.60 -4.17 -19.30
C ASP A 76 16.68 -5.05 -18.03
N GLY A 77 15.71 -4.92 -17.11
CA GLY A 77 15.65 -5.67 -15.85
C GLY A 77 16.52 -5.10 -14.73
N LEU A 78 17.05 -3.89 -14.87
CA LEU A 78 17.84 -3.24 -13.82
C LEU A 78 16.91 -2.67 -12.74
N GLN A 79 17.20 -2.99 -11.48
CA GLN A 79 16.43 -2.48 -10.35
C GLN A 79 16.72 -1.01 -10.08
N MET A 80 15.67 -0.22 -10.02
CA MET A 80 15.70 1.22 -9.76
C MET A 80 14.81 1.59 -8.58
N VAL A 81 15.25 2.60 -7.82
CA VAL A 81 14.38 3.26 -6.84
C VAL A 81 13.61 4.36 -7.55
N LYS A 82 12.28 4.23 -7.63
CA LYS A 82 11.41 5.30 -8.13
C LYS A 82 10.76 6.03 -6.97
N ASN A 83 10.66 7.35 -7.09
CA ASN A 83 9.96 8.19 -6.11
C ASN A 83 8.82 8.95 -6.80
N TYR A 84 7.62 8.84 -6.24
CA TYR A 84 6.42 9.50 -6.72
C TYR A 84 6.01 10.57 -5.73
N LYS A 85 5.73 11.78 -6.21
CA LYS A 85 5.13 12.83 -5.38
C LYS A 85 3.69 12.41 -5.05
N VAL A 86 3.37 12.35 -3.76
CA VAL A 86 2.00 12.14 -3.29
C VAL A 86 1.29 13.48 -3.28
N THR A 87 0.19 13.56 -4.02
CA THR A 87 -0.65 14.77 -4.06
C THR A 87 -2.05 14.41 -3.62
N HIS A 88 -2.57 15.17 -2.67
CA HIS A 88 -3.98 15.15 -2.32
C HIS A 88 -4.73 16.06 -3.28
N ARG A 89 -5.75 15.53 -3.95
CA ARG A 89 -6.69 16.38 -4.66
C ARG A 89 -7.82 16.68 -3.69
N ALA A 90 -7.91 17.92 -3.20
CA ALA A 90 -9.10 18.40 -2.53
C ALA A 90 -10.23 18.43 -3.57
N GLY A 91 -11.12 17.44 -3.53
CA GLY A 91 -12.22 17.30 -4.48
C GLY A 91 -13.34 16.50 -3.87
N TYR A 92 -14.43 17.22 -3.54
CA TYR A 92 -15.77 16.74 -3.17
C TYR A 92 -15.96 16.18 -1.76
N PHE A 93 -15.83 17.06 -0.76
CA PHE A 93 -16.75 17.08 0.40
C PHE A 93 -17.44 18.45 0.45
N ALA A 94 -18.14 18.79 -0.64
CA ALA A 94 -19.26 19.72 -0.58
C ALA A 94 -20.50 18.87 -0.81
N ASN A 95 -21.19 18.56 0.29
CA ASN A 95 -22.62 18.31 0.44
C ASN A 95 -22.87 17.96 1.90
#